data_AF-A0AAW5JNS9-F1
#
_entry.id   AF-A0AAW5JNS9-F1
#
_cell.length_a   1.000
_cell.length_b   1.000
_cell.length_c   1.000
_cell.angle_alpha   90.00
_cell.angle_beta   90.00
_cell.angle_gamma   90.00
#
_symmetry.space_group_name_H-M   'P 1'
#
loop_
_entity.id
_entity.type
_entity.pdbx_description
1 polymer ?
#
loop_
_entity_poly.entity_id
_entity_poly.type
_entity_poly.pdbx_seq_one_letter_code
_entity_poly.pdbx_strand_id
1 'polypeptide(L)'
;MDKMNLYKCAQALSVKWKSFFGLGTEYVGYFKWEMAWALMGYYRYALPGEWADNASPTVILKSICDSIESINTDLDCAHELPEFWLNRDQLPVLPALMSVLDQYEEDIIDASNAEWEEWIGFLKSKCPDVRKKQMIQ
;
A
#
# COMPACT_ATOMS: atom_id res chain seq x y z
N MET A 1 -8.14 -15.47 -14.43
CA MET A 1 -6.97 -14.73 -13.93
C MET A 1 -6.65 -15.29 -12.57
N ASP A 2 -5.37 -15.55 -12.28
CA ASP A 2 -4.96 -16.22 -11.05
C ASP A 2 -5.11 -15.22 -9.88
N LYS A 3 -6.02 -15.47 -8.93
CA LYS A 3 -6.33 -14.59 -7.78
C LYS A 3 -5.13 -14.23 -6.89
N MET A 4 -3.95 -14.75 -7.22
CA MET A 4 -2.75 -14.80 -6.40
C MET A 4 -1.89 -13.52 -6.51
N ASN A 5 -2.09 -12.65 -7.50
CA ASN A 5 -1.09 -11.63 -7.85
C ASN A 5 -1.11 -10.37 -6.93
N LEU A 6 -2.28 -9.85 -6.54
CA LEU A 6 -2.36 -8.76 -5.55
C LEU A 6 -1.82 -9.19 -4.17
N TYR A 7 -2.04 -10.44 -3.78
CA TYR A 7 -1.52 -11.02 -2.54
C TYR A 7 0.00 -11.16 -2.58
N LYS A 8 0.55 -11.63 -3.71
CA LYS A 8 2.00 -11.70 -3.94
C LYS A 8 2.63 -10.31 -3.90
N CYS A 9 2.01 -9.30 -4.51
CA CYS A 9 2.49 -7.91 -4.46
C CYS A 9 2.55 -7.41 -3.01
N ALA A 10 1.46 -7.54 -2.24
CA ALA A 10 1.43 -7.17 -0.83
C ALA A 10 2.49 -7.90 0.01
N GLN A 11 2.71 -9.19 -0.28
CA GLN A 11 3.78 -9.97 0.36
C GLN A 11 5.17 -9.46 -0.03
N ALA A 12 5.42 -9.17 -1.30
CA ALA A 12 6.69 -8.64 -1.80
C ALA A 12 7.01 -7.28 -1.18
N LEU A 13 6.03 -6.38 -1.07
CA LEU A 13 6.18 -5.12 -0.35
C LEU A 13 6.59 -5.34 1.10
N SER A 14 5.93 -6.27 1.80
CA SER A 14 6.25 -6.60 3.20
C SER A 14 7.67 -7.17 3.34
N VAL A 15 8.09 -8.06 2.44
CA VAL A 15 9.44 -8.64 2.42
C VAL A 15 10.49 -7.56 2.16
N LYS A 16 10.26 -6.72 1.14
CA LYS A 16 11.17 -5.62 0.81
C LYS A 16 11.32 -4.68 1.99
N TRP A 17 10.22 -4.28 2.60
CA TRP A 17 10.23 -3.44 3.79
C TRP A 17 11.03 -4.05 4.95
N LYS A 18 10.78 -5.32 5.29
CA LYS A 18 11.52 -6.02 6.36
C LYS A 18 13.02 -6.07 6.08
N SER A 19 13.42 -6.23 4.82
CA SER A 19 14.84 -6.28 4.44
C SER A 19 15.56 -4.96 4.72
N PHE A 20 14.90 -3.80 4.57
CA PHE A 20 15.50 -2.49 4.86
C PHE A 20 15.80 -2.27 6.34
N PHE A 21 14.97 -2.79 7.24
CA PHE A 21 15.14 -2.62 8.69
C PHE A 21 15.91 -3.77 9.35
N GLY A 22 16.30 -4.80 8.59
CA GLY A 22 17.05 -5.96 9.10
C GLY A 22 16.28 -6.80 10.13
N LEU A 23 14.95 -6.73 10.14
CA LEU A 23 14.12 -7.37 11.16
C LEU A 23 13.75 -8.79 10.75
N GLY A 24 14.55 -9.75 11.22
CA GLY A 24 14.39 -11.17 10.92
C GLY A 24 13.10 -11.80 11.46
N THR A 25 12.60 -11.41 12.64
CA THR A 25 11.43 -12.12 13.21
C THR A 25 10.58 -11.44 14.30
N GLU A 26 10.85 -10.21 14.80
CA GLU A 26 10.11 -9.74 16.01
C GLU A 26 9.50 -8.33 16.00
N TYR A 27 9.28 -7.70 14.84
CA TYR A 27 8.54 -6.44 14.79
C TYR A 27 7.42 -6.47 13.75
N VAL A 28 6.31 -7.07 14.17
CA VAL A 28 4.98 -6.80 13.62
C VAL A 28 4.70 -5.32 13.86
N GLY A 29 4.94 -4.44 12.88
CA GLY A 29 4.54 -3.04 13.07
C GLY A 29 5.01 -1.99 12.07
N TYR A 30 6.06 -2.22 11.28
CA TYR A 30 6.56 -1.12 10.44
C TYR A 30 5.85 -0.96 9.10
N PHE A 31 5.60 -2.06 8.37
CA PHE A 31 4.78 -2.03 7.17
C PHE A 31 3.41 -2.61 7.47
N LYS A 32 2.46 -1.71 7.71
CA LYS A 32 1.08 -2.10 8.01
C LYS A 32 0.34 -2.43 6.71
N TRP A 33 -0.71 -3.25 6.80
CA TRP A 33 -1.50 -3.60 5.61
C TRP A 33 -2.20 -2.37 5.02
N GLU A 34 -2.54 -1.36 5.85
CA GLU A 34 -3.05 -0.07 5.41
C GLU A 34 -2.05 0.64 4.48
N MET A 35 -0.75 0.49 4.73
CA MET A 35 0.28 1.06 3.87
C MET A 35 0.39 0.33 2.54
N ALA A 36 0.28 -1.01 2.53
CA ALA A 36 0.18 -1.78 1.30
C ALA A 36 -1.06 -1.37 0.49
N TRP A 37 -2.19 -1.21 1.17
CA TRP A 37 -3.44 -0.75 0.56
C TRP A 37 -3.29 0.66 -0.05
N ALA A 38 -2.76 1.62 0.70
CA ALA A 38 -2.53 2.97 0.21
C ALA A 38 -1.58 3.00 -1.00
N LEU A 39 -0.46 2.28 -0.94
CA LEU A 39 0.55 2.27 -2.01
C LEU A 39 0.03 1.61 -3.28
N MET A 40 -0.59 0.44 -3.17
CA MET A 40 -1.15 -0.25 -4.34
C MET A 40 -2.38 0.49 -4.88
N GLY A 41 -3.18 1.12 -4.01
CA GLY A 41 -4.29 1.98 -4.41
C GLY A 41 -3.81 3.20 -5.18
N TYR A 42 -2.79 3.90 -4.66
CA TYR A 42 -2.09 4.96 -5.37
C TYR A 42 -1.63 4.47 -6.76
N TYR A 43 -0.97 3.31 -6.84
CA TYR A 43 -0.49 2.79 -8.10
C TYR A 43 -1.63 2.51 -9.10
N ARG A 44 -2.71 1.87 -8.64
CA ARG A 44 -3.90 1.54 -9.43
C ARG A 44 -4.60 2.77 -10.00
N TYR A 45 -4.74 3.82 -9.20
CA TYR A 45 -5.60 4.96 -9.53
C TYR A 45 -4.84 6.20 -10.02
N ALA A 46 -3.61 6.42 -9.53
CA ALA A 46 -2.78 7.54 -9.95
C ALA A 46 -1.92 7.21 -11.18
N LEU A 47 -1.76 5.92 -11.53
CA LEU A 47 -0.98 5.43 -12.67
C LEU A 47 0.37 6.16 -12.79
N PRO A 48 1.23 6.08 -11.76
CA PRO A 48 2.49 6.78 -11.78
C PRO A 48 3.38 6.16 -12.85
N GLY A 49 3.69 6.91 -13.92
CA GLY A 49 4.69 6.45 -14.90
C GLY A 49 6.09 6.30 -14.28
N GLU A 50 7.11 6.01 -15.11
CA GLU A 50 8.51 5.73 -14.72
C GLU A 50 9.26 6.85 -13.94
N TRP A 51 8.58 7.92 -13.53
CA TRP A 51 9.18 9.06 -12.86
C TRP A 51 9.64 8.75 -11.42
N ALA A 52 9.04 7.75 -10.78
CA ALA A 52 9.33 7.39 -9.39
C ALA A 52 10.80 6.98 -9.18
N ASP A 53 11.45 6.40 -10.19
CA ASP A 53 12.85 5.96 -10.14
C ASP A 53 13.85 7.11 -9.98
N ASN A 54 13.49 8.30 -10.46
CA ASN A 54 14.38 9.47 -10.46
C ASN A 54 13.98 10.54 -9.44
N ALA A 55 12.87 10.33 -8.74
CA ALA A 55 12.35 11.28 -7.75
C ALA A 55 12.97 11.09 -6.37
N SER A 56 13.14 12.20 -5.65
CA SER A 56 13.53 12.11 -4.24
C SER A 56 12.41 11.47 -3.41
N PRO A 57 12.73 10.74 -2.32
CA PRO A 57 11.71 10.09 -1.50
C PRO A 57 10.64 11.06 -0.95
N THR A 58 11.01 12.30 -0.66
CA THR A 58 10.07 13.33 -0.19
C THR A 58 9.06 13.73 -1.27
N VAL A 59 9.49 13.80 -2.53
CA VAL A 59 8.60 14.08 -3.66
C VAL A 59 7.66 12.91 -3.91
N ILE A 60 8.16 11.68 -3.83
CA ILE A 60 7.34 10.46 -3.94
C ILE A 60 6.27 10.44 -2.84
N LEU A 61 6.66 10.66 -1.57
CA LEU A 61 5.70 10.70 -0.46
C LEU A 61 4.62 11.75 -0.70
N LYS A 62 5.02 12.97 -1.06
CA LYS A 62 4.08 14.06 -1.30
C LYS A 62 3.08 13.70 -2.41
N SER A 63 3.56 13.14 -3.52
CA SER A 63 2.69 12.71 -4.61
C SER A 63 1.68 11.65 -4.16
N ILE A 64 2.12 10.65 -3.40
CA ILE A 64 1.23 9.61 -2.88
C ILE A 64 0.13 10.23 -2.00
N CYS A 65 0.50 11.10 -1.06
CA CYS A 65 -0.45 11.74 -0.16
C CYS A 65 -1.45 12.65 -0.91
N ASP A 66 -0.95 13.51 -1.80
CA ASP A 66 -1.79 14.42 -2.59
C ASP A 66 -2.77 13.63 -3.49
N SER A 67 -2.30 12.53 -4.10
CA SER A 67 -3.15 11.66 -4.92
C SER A 67 -4.20 10.92 -4.09
N ILE A 68 -3.85 10.42 -2.89
CA ILE A 68 -4.83 9.76 -2.00
C ILE A 68 -5.92 10.76 -1.60
N GLU A 69 -5.55 11.99 -1.28
CA GLU A 69 -6.52 13.06 -0.96
C GLU A 69 -7.46 13.30 -2.15
N SER A 70 -6.93 13.51 -3.36
CA SER A 70 -7.75 13.71 -4.57
C SER A 70 -8.60 12.49 -4.92
N ILE A 71 -8.08 11.27 -4.80
CA ILE A 71 -8.83 10.03 -5.03
C ILE A 71 -10.03 9.96 -4.07
N ASN A 72 -9.82 10.29 -2.80
CA ASN A 72 -10.87 10.25 -1.78
C ASN A 72 -11.89 11.40 -1.92
N THR A 73 -11.56 12.51 -2.58
CA THR A 73 -12.48 13.65 -2.79
C THR A 73 -13.24 13.60 -4.12
N ASP A 74 -12.58 13.17 -5.20
CA ASP A 74 -13.06 13.36 -6.57
C ASP A 74 -13.72 12.12 -7.15
N LEU A 75 -13.37 10.94 -6.66
CA LEU A 75 -13.92 9.69 -7.15
C LEU A 75 -15.01 9.19 -6.20
N ASP A 76 -16.16 8.83 -6.77
CA ASP A 76 -17.20 7.98 -6.15
C ASP A 76 -16.68 6.52 -6.00
N CYS A 77 -15.35 6.37 -5.83
CA CYS A 77 -14.70 5.10 -5.65
C CYS A 77 -15.10 4.57 -4.28
N ALA A 78 -15.77 3.44 -4.27
CA ALA A 78 -16.33 2.75 -3.11
C ALA A 78 -15.32 2.46 -1.96
N HIS A 79 -14.06 2.89 -2.05
CA HIS A 79 -12.98 2.58 -1.12
C HIS A 79 -12.11 3.81 -0.85
N GLU A 80 -12.45 4.52 0.23
CA GLU A 80 -11.54 5.51 0.84
C GLU A 80 -10.19 4.83 1.12
N LEU A 81 -9.14 5.31 0.46
CA LEU A 81 -7.78 4.85 0.70
C LEU A 81 -7.32 5.38 2.07
N PRO A 82 -6.63 4.57 2.88
CA PRO A 82 -6.15 5.01 4.17
C PRO A 82 -5.06 6.06 4.02
N GLU A 83 -4.95 6.96 5.02
CA GLU A 83 -3.85 7.90 5.10
C GLU A 83 -2.50 7.18 5.07
N PHE A 84 -1.58 7.71 4.26
CA PHE A 84 -0.23 7.20 4.14
C PHE A 84 0.77 8.20 4.70
N TRP A 85 1.60 7.76 5.64
CA TRP A 85 2.65 8.58 6.23
C TRP A 85 3.86 7.72 6.61
N LEU A 86 5.03 8.36 6.62
CA LEU A 86 6.31 7.75 6.96
C LEU A 86 7.13 8.70 7.83
N ASN A 87 7.86 8.15 8.79
CA ASN A 87 8.85 8.91 9.55
C ASN A 87 10.10 9.18 8.71
N ARG A 88 10.90 10.17 9.11
CA ARG A 88 12.13 10.59 8.39
C ARG A 88 13.06 9.43 8.04
N ASP A 89 13.24 8.48 8.96
CA ASP A 89 14.13 7.33 8.76
C ASP A 89 13.55 6.27 7.80
N GLN A 90 12.24 6.32 7.55
CA GLN A 90 11.53 5.40 6.68
C GLN A 90 11.36 5.95 5.26
N LEU A 91 11.43 7.28 5.08
CA LEU A 91 11.33 7.93 3.76
C LEU A 91 12.24 7.29 2.72
N PRO A 92 13.53 6.99 3.00
CA PRO A 92 14.43 6.43 1.99
C PRO A 92 14.00 5.07 1.41
N VAL A 93 13.01 4.41 2.01
CA VAL A 93 12.49 3.11 1.55
C VAL A 93 11.52 3.25 0.37
N LEU A 94 10.93 4.43 0.15
CA LEU A 94 9.91 4.64 -0.88
C LEU A 94 10.34 4.24 -2.30
N PRO A 95 11.49 4.67 -2.84
CA PRO A 95 11.91 4.27 -4.19
C PRO A 95 11.97 2.74 -4.35
N ALA A 96 12.42 2.04 -3.31
CA ALA A 96 12.55 0.60 -3.35
C ALA A 96 11.22 -0.16 -3.20
N LEU A 97 10.20 0.47 -2.60
CA LEU A 97 8.83 -0.04 -2.65
C LEU A 97 8.17 0.23 -3.99
N MET A 98 8.46 1.38 -4.62
CA MET A 98 7.94 1.71 -5.94
C MET A 98 8.41 0.70 -6.97
N SER A 99 9.71 0.38 -6.98
CA SER A 99 10.26 -0.70 -7.80
C SER A 99 9.61 -2.08 -7.58
N VAL A 100 9.02 -2.34 -6.41
CA VAL A 100 8.21 -3.55 -6.20
C VAL A 100 6.86 -3.41 -6.89
N LEU A 101 6.20 -2.26 -6.80
CA LEU A 101 4.92 -2.04 -7.48
C LEU A 101 5.06 -2.12 -9.00
N ASP A 102 6.14 -1.59 -9.56
CA ASP A 102 6.42 -1.63 -11.01
C ASP A 102 6.48 -3.08 -11.54
N GLN A 103 6.99 -4.02 -10.73
CA GLN A 103 7.02 -5.45 -11.08
C GLN A 103 5.62 -6.09 -11.14
N TYR A 104 4.62 -5.46 -10.53
CA TYR A 104 3.24 -5.92 -10.46
C TYR A 104 2.28 -4.92 -11.13
N GLU A 105 2.78 -4.00 -11.95
CA GLU A 105 1.98 -2.92 -12.54
C GLU A 105 0.73 -3.43 -13.26
N GLU A 106 0.94 -4.31 -14.23
CA GLU A 106 -0.15 -4.89 -15.04
C GLU A 106 -1.16 -5.60 -14.13
N ASP A 107 -0.69 -6.37 -13.15
CA ASP A 107 -1.57 -7.08 -12.20
C ASP A 107 -2.39 -6.13 -11.32
N ILE A 108 -1.85 -4.97 -10.94
CA ILE A 108 -2.53 -3.97 -10.10
C ILE A 108 -3.58 -3.22 -10.92
N ILE A 109 -3.24 -2.83 -12.15
CA ILE A 109 -4.09 -2.07 -13.06
C ILE A 109 -5.23 -2.96 -13.59
N ASP A 110 -4.91 -4.18 -14.03
CA ASP A 110 -5.88 -5.08 -14.67
C ASP A 110 -6.77 -5.83 -13.68
N ALA A 111 -6.44 -5.82 -12.39
CA ALA A 111 -7.28 -6.45 -11.38
C ALA A 111 -8.71 -5.90 -11.46
N SER A 112 -9.69 -6.79 -11.61
CA SER A 112 -11.09 -6.39 -11.65
C SER A 112 -11.53 -5.77 -10.33
N ASN A 113 -12.59 -4.96 -10.35
CA ASN A 113 -13.13 -4.39 -9.11
C ASN A 113 -13.53 -5.49 -8.09
N ALA A 114 -14.01 -6.64 -8.55
CA ALA A 114 -14.34 -7.78 -7.68
C ALA A 114 -13.10 -8.39 -7.01
N GLU A 115 -11.99 -8.53 -7.74
CA GLU A 115 -10.72 -9.02 -7.18
C GLU A 115 -10.12 -8.02 -6.19
N TRP A 116 -10.19 -6.73 -6.52
CA TRP A 116 -9.75 -5.65 -5.66
C TRP A 116 -10.53 -5.63 -4.33
N GLU A 117 -11.85 -5.80 -4.39
CA GLU A 117 -12.74 -5.89 -3.22
C GLU A 117 -12.45 -7.11 -2.34
N GLU A 118 -12.28 -8.30 -2.95
CA GLU A 118 -11.91 -9.51 -2.23
C GLU A 118 -10.57 -9.32 -1.49
N TRP A 119 -9.60 -8.69 -2.16
CA TRP A 119 -8.29 -8.39 -1.58
C TRP A 119 -8.36 -7.34 -0.45
N ILE A 120 -9.09 -6.23 -0.64
CA ILE A 120 -9.32 -5.24 0.43
C ILE A 120 -9.99 -5.91 1.63
N GLY A 121 -11.02 -6.73 1.40
CA GLY A 121 -11.71 -7.49 2.44
C GLY A 121 -10.75 -8.38 3.20
N PHE A 122 -9.84 -9.07 2.51
CA PHE A 122 -8.79 -9.85 3.14
C PHE A 122 -7.84 -8.98 3.98
N LEU A 123 -7.33 -7.86 3.45
CA LEU A 123 -6.40 -7.00 4.19
C LEU A 123 -7.06 -6.44 5.47
N LYS A 124 -8.30 -5.95 5.36
CA LYS A 124 -9.10 -5.50 6.51
C LYS A 124 -9.30 -6.62 7.52
N SER A 125 -9.52 -7.87 7.09
CA SER A 125 -9.65 -9.03 7.99
C SER A 125 -8.39 -9.33 8.81
N LYS A 126 -7.21 -8.92 8.32
CA LYS A 126 -5.94 -9.06 9.05
C LYS A 126 -5.75 -7.99 10.12
N CYS A 127 -6.62 -6.98 10.15
CA CYS A 127 -6.68 -6.02 11.23
C CYS A 127 -7.66 -6.49 12.30
N PRO A 128 -7.21 -6.85 13.51
CA PRO A 128 -8.13 -7.00 14.62
C PRO A 128 -8.70 -5.61 14.91
N ASP A 129 -10.00 -5.44 14.67
CA ASP A 129 -10.75 -4.23 14.93
C ASP A 129 -10.52 -3.80 16.40
N VAL A 130 -9.60 -2.86 16.61
CA VAL A 130 -9.18 -2.41 17.95
C VAL A 130 -10.38 -1.80 18.70
N ARG A 131 -11.41 -1.36 17.97
CA ARG A 131 -12.66 -0.84 18.52
C ARG A 131 -13.52 -1.88 19.24
N LYS A 132 -13.33 -3.19 19.02
CA LYS A 132 -14.05 -4.23 19.80
C LYS A 132 -13.41 -4.58 21.14
N LYS A 133 -12.19 -4.11 21.45
CA LYS A 133 -11.56 -4.34 22.76
C LYS A 133 -11.94 -3.33 23.85
N GLN A 134 -12.75 -2.31 23.54
CA GLN A 134 -13.21 -1.30 24.52
C GLN A 134 -14.68 -1.43 24.96
N MET A 135 -15.42 -2.47 24.55
CA MET A 135 -16.81 -2.71 24.99
C MET A 135 -16.98 -3.94 25.88
N ILE A 136 -15.93 -4.35 26.59
CA ILE A 136 -16.02 -5.30 27.70
C ILE A 136 -15.16 -4.78 28.86
N GLN A 137 -15.69 -3.78 29.57
CA GLN A 137 -15.42 -3.57 31.00
C GLN A 137 -16.70 -3.06 31.65
#